data_AF-A0A7Y6UI14-F1
#
_entry.id   AF-A0A7Y6UI14-F1
#
_cell.length_a   1.000
_cell.length_b   1.000
_cell.length_c   1.000
_cell.angle_alpha   90.00
_cell.angle_beta   90.00
_cell.angle_gamma   90.00
#
_symmetry.space_group_name_H-M   'P 1'
#
loop_
_entity.id
_entity.type
_entity.pdbx_description
1 polymer ?
#
loop_
_entity_poly.entity_id
_entity_poly.type
_entity_poly.pdbx_seq_one_letter_code
_entity_poly.pdbx_strand_id
1 'polypeptide(L)'
;MKTSYWLSIIAAAVLATGAASFRSARAGEPCARTKFETKLVADACAAGGLAKAKDVMKKWVKDNKSKQSGLECASCHSKMAPTYDLKPGGLETYRKLGGH
;
A
#
# COMPACT_ATOMS: atom_id res chain seq x y z
N MET A 1 68.71 35.87 0.81
CA MET A 1 68.43 34.49 1.30
C MET A 1 67.34 33.92 0.42
N LYS A 2 67.58 32.72 -0.14
CA LYS A 2 66.68 31.98 -1.03
C LYS A 2 65.55 31.32 -0.22
N THR A 3 64.33 31.30 -0.74
CA THR A 3 63.43 30.13 -0.65
C THR A 3 62.31 30.22 -1.68
N SER A 4 62.28 29.21 -2.54
CA SER A 4 61.24 28.89 -3.52
C SER A 4 60.00 28.26 -2.85
N TYR A 5 59.11 27.70 -3.69
CA TYR A 5 57.99 26.78 -3.38
C TYR A 5 56.63 27.45 -3.15
N TRP A 6 55.50 27.08 -3.78
CA TRP A 6 55.15 26.15 -4.87
C TRP A 6 53.66 26.41 -5.20
N LEU A 7 53.24 26.08 -6.43
CA LEU A 7 51.82 25.95 -6.81
C LEU A 7 51.10 24.96 -5.90
N SER A 8 49.85 25.24 -5.54
CA SER A 8 48.83 24.22 -5.25
C SER A 8 47.44 24.77 -5.54
N ILE A 9 46.87 24.30 -6.65
CA ILE A 9 45.46 24.39 -7.00
C ILE A 9 44.71 23.40 -6.10
N ILE A 10 43.69 23.85 -5.37
CA ILE A 10 42.63 22.96 -4.87
C ILE A 10 41.28 23.63 -5.14
N ALA A 11 40.64 23.18 -6.22
CA ALA A 11 39.23 23.45 -6.51
C ALA A 11 38.37 22.54 -5.62
N ALA A 12 37.69 23.11 -4.64
CA ALA A 12 36.68 22.39 -3.85
C ALA A 12 35.29 22.67 -4.43
N ALA A 13 34.87 21.85 -5.39
CA ALA A 13 33.48 21.75 -5.81
C ALA A 13 32.70 20.97 -4.74
N VAL A 14 32.03 21.68 -3.82
CA VAL A 14 31.10 21.05 -2.88
C VAL A 14 29.78 20.83 -3.61
N LEU A 15 29.57 19.59 -4.04
CA LEU A 15 28.31 19.07 -4.58
C LEU A 15 27.19 19.26 -3.54
N ALA A 16 26.18 20.04 -3.92
CA ALA A 16 24.92 20.15 -3.21
C ALA A 16 24.19 18.80 -3.24
N THR A 17 24.32 18.02 -2.16
CA THR A 17 23.44 16.88 -1.90
C THR A 17 22.08 17.42 -1.48
N GLY A 18 21.19 17.55 -2.47
CA GLY A 18 19.76 17.68 -2.21
C GLY A 18 19.31 16.48 -1.38
N ALA A 19 19.11 16.71 -0.08
CA ALA A 19 18.39 15.79 0.77
C ALA A 19 16.95 15.72 0.25
N ALA A 20 16.72 14.81 -0.71
CA ALA A 20 15.39 14.30 -0.99
C ALA A 20 14.87 13.80 0.36
N SER A 21 14.01 14.60 0.98
CA SER A 21 13.23 14.18 2.12
C SER A 21 12.36 13.05 1.63
N PHE A 22 12.85 11.82 1.76
CA PHE A 22 12.01 10.63 1.81
C PHE A 22 11.15 10.82 3.06
N ARG A 23 10.06 11.59 2.90
CA ARG A 23 8.89 11.43 3.75
C ARG A 23 8.51 9.98 3.55
N SER A 24 9.00 9.11 4.42
CA SER A 24 8.37 7.83 4.71
C SER A 24 6.95 8.19 5.11
N ALA A 25 6.07 8.28 4.11
CA ALA A 25 4.64 8.24 4.29
C ALA A 25 4.44 7.00 5.16
N ARG A 26 4.06 7.24 6.41
CA ARG A 26 3.86 6.21 7.42
C ARG A 26 2.94 5.19 6.77
N ALA A 27 3.49 4.09 6.27
CA ALA A 27 2.70 3.03 5.68
C ALA A 27 1.68 2.68 6.76
N GLY A 28 0.39 2.71 6.41
CA GLY A 28 -0.66 2.30 7.34
C GLY A 28 -0.34 0.91 7.90
N GLU A 29 -0.96 0.54 9.03
CA GLU A 29 -0.76 -0.78 9.65
C GLU A 29 -0.69 -1.87 8.57
N PRO A 30 0.37 -2.71 8.53
CA PRO A 30 0.53 -3.69 7.46
C PRO A 30 -0.65 -4.67 7.48
N CYS A 31 -1.07 -5.15 6.31
CA CYS A 31 -2.09 -6.20 6.31
C CYS A 31 -1.53 -7.47 6.95
N ALA A 32 -2.29 -8.06 7.87
CA ALA A 32 -1.89 -9.30 8.53
C ALA A 32 -1.76 -10.48 7.56
N ARG A 33 -2.42 -10.42 6.40
CA ARG A 33 -2.39 -11.45 5.36
C ARG A 33 -1.15 -11.27 4.50
N THR A 34 -0.41 -12.35 4.29
CA THR A 34 0.77 -12.41 3.40
C THR A 34 0.44 -12.95 2.01
N LYS A 35 -0.76 -13.51 1.84
CA LYS A 35 -1.30 -13.99 0.56
C LYS A 35 -2.63 -13.28 0.27
N PHE A 36 -2.74 -12.77 -0.94
CA PHE A 36 -3.92 -12.07 -1.42
C PHE A 36 -4.56 -12.85 -2.57
N GLU A 37 -5.86 -13.06 -2.45
CA GLU A 37 -6.66 -13.78 -3.44
C GLU A 37 -7.15 -12.87 -4.58
N THR A 38 -6.94 -11.56 -4.45
CA THR A 38 -7.40 -10.54 -5.41
C THR A 38 -6.31 -9.50 -5.63
N LYS A 39 -6.18 -9.05 -6.88
CA LYS A 39 -5.20 -8.00 -7.22
C LYS A 39 -5.55 -6.67 -6.56
N LEU A 40 -6.85 -6.35 -6.48
CA LEU A 40 -7.36 -5.12 -5.85
C LEU A 40 -6.85 -4.94 -4.42
N VAL A 41 -6.94 -5.99 -3.60
CA VAL A 41 -6.53 -5.92 -2.18
C VAL A 41 -5.01 -5.99 -2.06
N ALA A 42 -4.33 -6.79 -2.89
CA ALA A 42 -2.88 -6.86 -2.91
C ALA A 42 -2.24 -5.48 -3.19
N ASP A 43 -2.67 -4.81 -4.27
CA ASP A 43 -2.15 -3.51 -4.67
C ASP A 43 -2.47 -2.43 -3.63
N ALA A 44 -3.70 -2.43 -3.10
CA ALA A 44 -4.11 -1.49 -2.07
C ALA A 44 -3.31 -1.68 -0.77
N CYS A 45 -3.07 -2.93 -0.37
CA CYS A 45 -2.24 -3.21 0.79
C CYS A 45 -0.80 -2.74 0.60
N ALA A 46 -0.19 -3.02 -0.56
CA ALA A 46 1.16 -2.56 -0.88
C ALA A 46 1.28 -1.02 -0.88
N ALA A 47 0.23 -0.33 -1.33
CA ALA A 47 0.22 1.13 -1.44
C ALA A 47 -0.01 1.87 -0.11
N GLY A 48 -0.75 1.29 0.83
CA GLY A 48 -1.16 2.02 2.04
C GLY A 48 -1.61 1.15 3.22
N GLY A 49 -1.24 -0.12 3.22
CA GLY A 49 -1.54 -1.07 4.28
C GLY A 49 -3.04 -1.34 4.43
N LEU A 50 -3.40 -1.77 5.64
CA LEU A 50 -4.75 -2.20 6.02
C LEU A 50 -5.81 -1.11 5.78
N ALA A 51 -5.47 0.15 6.04
CA ALA A 51 -6.38 1.27 5.83
C ALA A 51 -6.78 1.38 4.35
N LYS A 52 -5.81 1.37 3.44
CA LYS A 52 -6.06 1.46 2.01
C LYS A 52 -6.79 0.22 1.48
N ALA A 53 -6.42 -0.98 1.94
CA ALA A 53 -7.11 -2.23 1.62
C ALA A 53 -8.60 -2.19 2.05
N LYS A 54 -8.88 -1.69 3.26
CA LYS A 54 -10.26 -1.53 3.77
C LYS A 54 -11.04 -0.53 2.92
N ASP A 55 -10.43 0.58 2.53
CA ASP A 55 -11.11 1.63 1.78
C ASP A 55 -11.50 1.19 0.37
N VAL A 56 -10.62 0.49 -0.35
CA VAL A 56 -10.96 -0.07 -1.67
C VAL A 56 -12.08 -1.11 -1.57
N MET A 57 -12.08 -1.94 -0.53
CA MET A 57 -13.15 -2.92 -0.33
C MET A 57 -14.48 -2.29 0.07
N LYS A 58 -14.47 -1.25 0.91
CA LYS A 58 -15.69 -0.47 1.21
C LYS A 58 -16.29 0.14 -0.06
N LYS A 59 -15.44 0.73 -0.90
CA LYS A 59 -15.87 1.29 -2.19
C LYS A 59 -16.44 0.19 -3.08
N TRP A 60 -15.75 -0.94 -3.21
CA TRP A 60 -16.22 -2.06 -4.01
C TRP A 60 -17.57 -2.59 -3.53
N VAL A 61 -17.76 -2.77 -2.22
CA VAL A 61 -19.06 -3.17 -1.65
C VAL A 61 -20.14 -2.16 -2.02
N LYS A 62 -19.90 -0.87 -1.78
CA LYS A 62 -20.85 0.21 -2.11
C LYS A 62 -21.26 0.17 -3.58
N ASP A 63 -20.29 0.01 -4.49
CA ASP A 63 -20.51 0.01 -5.93
C ASP A 63 -21.26 -1.25 -6.42
N ASN A 64 -21.30 -2.33 -5.61
CA ASN A 64 -21.96 -3.59 -5.95
C ASN A 64 -23.22 -3.92 -5.11
N LYS A 65 -23.63 -3.05 -4.18
CA LYS A 65 -24.87 -3.24 -3.39
C LYS A 65 -26.13 -3.35 -4.26
N SER A 66 -26.16 -2.70 -5.41
CA SER A 66 -27.27 -2.80 -6.36
C SER A 66 -27.36 -4.16 -7.06
N LYS A 67 -26.24 -4.88 -7.17
CA LYS A 67 -26.18 -6.21 -7.81
C LYS A 67 -26.50 -7.34 -6.85
N GLN A 68 -26.29 -7.14 -5.55
CA GLN A 68 -26.61 -8.11 -4.52
C GLN A 68 -27.14 -7.39 -3.28
N SER A 69 -28.45 -7.55 -3.02
CA SER A 69 -29.07 -7.05 -1.81
C SER A 69 -28.41 -7.66 -0.57
N GLY A 70 -28.17 -6.85 0.45
CA GLY A 70 -27.50 -7.27 1.68
C GLY A 70 -26.00 -7.56 1.56
N LEU A 71 -25.34 -7.09 0.50
CA LEU A 71 -23.88 -7.16 0.38
C LEU A 71 -23.21 -6.25 1.42
N GLU A 72 -22.61 -6.86 2.43
CA GLU A 72 -21.91 -6.22 3.53
C GLU A 72 -20.56 -6.92 3.76
N CYS A 73 -19.69 -6.34 4.59
CA CYS A 73 -18.40 -6.95 4.92
C CYS A 73 -18.58 -8.39 5.46
N ALA A 74 -19.60 -8.58 6.32
CA ALA A 74 -19.91 -9.86 6.93
C ALA A 74 -20.43 -10.91 5.93
N SER A 75 -20.82 -10.51 4.73
CA SER A 75 -21.24 -11.43 3.67
C SER A 75 -20.06 -12.23 3.10
N CYS A 76 -18.83 -11.68 3.19
CA CYS A 76 -17.61 -12.34 2.67
C CYS A 76 -16.62 -12.74 3.77
N HIS A 77 -16.59 -12.04 4.91
CA HIS A 77 -15.59 -12.26 5.96
C HIS A 77 -16.15 -12.99 7.18
N SER A 78 -15.39 -13.96 7.68
CA SER A 78 -15.67 -14.72 8.91
C SER A 78 -15.13 -14.00 10.15
N LYS A 79 -14.06 -13.22 9.96
CA LYS A 79 -13.52 -12.29 10.97
C LYS A 79 -13.20 -10.96 10.29
N MET A 80 -13.41 -9.87 11.01
CA MET A 80 -13.01 -8.53 10.56
C MET A 80 -11.55 -8.27 10.94
N ALA A 81 -11.15 -7.00 10.98
CA ALA A 81 -9.83 -6.59 11.44
C ALA A 81 -9.41 -7.34 12.73
N PRO A 82 -8.12 -7.67 12.86
CA PRO A 82 -7.03 -7.31 11.95
C PRO A 82 -6.81 -8.30 10.79
N THR A 83 -7.36 -9.51 10.86
CA THR A 83 -7.02 -10.61 9.92
C THR A 83 -7.88 -10.65 8.66
N TYR A 84 -9.13 -10.15 8.73
CA TYR A 84 -10.08 -10.16 7.60
C TYR A 84 -10.26 -11.54 6.97
N ASP A 85 -10.34 -12.58 7.80
CA ASP A 85 -10.47 -13.96 7.32
C ASP A 85 -11.73 -14.11 6.47
N LEU A 86 -11.59 -14.81 5.33
CA LEU A 86 -12.71 -15.06 4.41
C LEU A 86 -13.59 -16.18 4.95
N LYS A 87 -14.89 -16.09 4.68
CA LYS A 87 -15.81 -17.23 4.77
C LYS A 87 -15.55 -18.19 3.59
N PRO A 88 -15.93 -19.47 3.73
CA PRO A 88 -16.12 -20.34 2.57
C PRO A 88 -17.02 -19.64 1.54
N GLY A 89 -16.58 -19.58 0.28
CA GLY A 89 -17.32 -18.92 -0.81
C GLY A 89 -17.22 -17.39 -0.86
N GLY A 90 -16.60 -16.71 0.12
CA GLY A 90 -16.50 -15.24 0.14
C GLY A 90 -15.78 -14.67 -1.10
N LEU A 91 -14.76 -15.38 -1.60
CA LEU A 91 -14.06 -15.02 -2.83
C LEU A 91 -14.91 -15.25 -4.09
N GLU A 92 -15.79 -16.25 -4.08
CA GLU A 92 -16.69 -16.54 -5.20
C GLU A 92 -17.72 -15.43 -5.35
N THR A 93 -18.26 -14.90 -4.25
CA THR A 93 -19.13 -13.71 -4.26
C THR A 93 -18.42 -12.51 -4.90
N TYR A 94 -17.17 -12.25 -4.53
CA TYR A 94 -16.37 -11.18 -5.14
C TYR A 94 -16.25 -11.36 -6.66
N ARG A 95 -15.92 -12.58 -7.12
CA ARG A 95 -15.79 -12.90 -8.56
C ARG A 95 -17.12 -12.80 -9.30
N LYS A 96 -18.21 -13.32 -8.74
CA LYS A 96 -19.58 -13.25 -9.33
C LYS A 96 -20.05 -11.82 -9.56
N LEU A 97 -19.59 -10.87 -8.74
CA LEU A 97 -19.95 -9.45 -8.85
C LEU A 97 -19.01 -8.65 -9.77
N GLY A 98 -18.03 -9.32 -10.40
CA GLY A 98 -17.10 -8.74 -11.39
C GLY A 98 -15.73 -8.38 -10.82
N GLY A 99 -15.42 -8.79 -9.60
CA GLY A 99 -14.10 -8.64 -9.01
C GLY A 99 -13.06 -9.59 -9.61
N HIS A 100 -11.83 -9.11 -9.77
CA HIS A 100 -10.64 -9.86 -10.19
C HIS A 100 -9.44 -9.57 -9.26
#